data_AF-A0A9D4DCW7-F1
#
_entry.id   AF-A0A9D4DCW7-F1
#
_cell.length_a   1.000
_cell.length_b   1.000
_cell.length_c   1.000
_cell.angle_alpha   90.00
_cell.angle_beta   90.00
_cell.angle_gamma   90.00
#
_symmetry.space_group_name_H-M   'P 1'
#
loop_
_entity.id
_entity.type
_entity.pdbx_description
1 polymer ?
#
loop_
_entity_poly.entity_id
_entity_poly.type
_entity_poly.pdbx_seq_one_letter_code
_entity_poly.pdbx_strand_id
1 'polypeptide(L)'
;MRWKQHFESILNHPDPPTLDDIPEAEEDLDIKLGNITVTEVNEAIHKLKNGKVPGDDGVCPEMLKEEDTVTPQLICQILQKI
;
A
#
# COMPACT_ATOMS: atom_id res chain seq x y z
N MET A 1 -4.79 22.50 -18.94
CA MET A 1 -5.31 21.84 -17.72
C MET A 1 -6.51 20.92 -18.02
N ARG A 2 -6.44 20.08 -19.07
CA ARG A 2 -7.57 19.19 -19.45
C ARG A 2 -7.81 18.06 -18.44
N TRP A 3 -6.71 17.49 -17.93
CA TRP A 3 -6.74 16.40 -16.97
C TRP A 3 -7.36 16.81 -15.63
N LYS A 4 -7.01 17.99 -15.11
CA LYS A 4 -7.57 18.51 -13.86
C LYS A 4 -9.10 18.64 -13.94
N GLN A 5 -9.61 19.33 -14.96
CA GLN A 5 -11.06 19.52 -15.15
C GLN A 5 -11.80 18.18 -15.38
N HIS A 6 -11.17 17.27 -16.13
CA HIS A 6 -11.76 15.95 -16.39
C HIS A 6 -11.89 15.12 -15.11
N PHE A 7 -10.84 15.06 -14.29
CA PHE A 7 -10.88 14.32 -13.03
C PHE A 7 -11.71 14.99 -11.96
N GLU A 8 -11.72 16.33 -11.89
CA GLU A 8 -12.61 17.05 -10.97
C GLU A 8 -14.08 16.73 -11.25
N SER A 9 -14.48 16.64 -12.53
CA SER A 9 -15.85 16.29 -12.88
C SER A 9 -16.21 14.83 -12.60
N ILE A 10 -15.24 13.91 -12.64
CA ILE A 10 -15.49 12.47 -12.49
C ILE A 10 -15.41 12.04 -11.03
N LEU A 11 -14.45 12.56 -10.27
CA LEU A 11 -14.14 12.07 -8.93
C LEU A 11 -14.83 12.85 -7.81
N ASN A 12 -15.22 14.11 -8.05
CA ASN A 12 -15.89 14.94 -7.04
C ASN A 12 -17.41 14.94 -7.21
N HIS A 13 -18.00 13.77 -7.41
CA HIS A 13 -19.46 13.65 -7.38
C HIS A 13 -20.00 13.97 -5.99
N PRO A 14 -21.20 14.58 -5.87
CA PRO A 14 -21.85 14.76 -4.58
C PRO A 14 -22.12 13.39 -3.95
N ASP A 15 -22.13 13.35 -2.61
CA ASP A 15 -22.48 12.14 -1.87
C ASP A 15 -23.81 11.57 -2.39
N PRO A 16 -23.91 10.24 -2.53
CA PRO A 16 -25.15 9.63 -2.96
C PRO A 16 -26.28 9.96 -1.96
N PRO A 17 -27.52 10.17 -2.44
CA PRO A 17 -28.64 10.60 -1.60
C PRO A 17 -29.08 9.54 -0.58
N THR A 18 -28.62 8.30 -0.73
CA THR A 18 -28.87 7.18 0.16
C THR A 18 -27.56 6.49 0.48
N LEU A 19 -27.35 6.20 1.76
CA LEU A 19 -26.31 5.27 2.19
C LEU A 19 -26.79 3.85 1.91
N ASP A 20 -25.92 3.06 1.28
CA ASP A 20 -26.14 1.63 1.17
C ASP A 20 -25.96 1.00 2.55
N ASP A 21 -26.89 0.12 2.94
CA ASP A 21 -26.77 -0.71 4.14
C ASP A 21 -25.93 -1.93 3.77
N ILE A 22 -24.62 -1.87 4.03
CA ILE A 22 -23.69 -2.96 3.74
C ILE A 22 -23.81 -3.98 4.87
N PRO A 23 -24.34 -5.20 4.61
CA PRO A 23 -24.44 -6.22 5.64
C PRO A 23 -23.04 -6.67 6.07
N GLU A 24 -22.93 -7.11 7.32
CA GLU A 24 -21.71 -7.72 7.84
C GLU A 24 -21.35 -8.95 6.99
N ALA A 25 -20.05 -9.19 6.80
CA ALA A 25 -19.59 -10.35 6.07
C ALA A 25 -20.05 -11.63 6.79
N GLU A 26 -20.51 -12.63 6.03
CA GLU A 26 -20.97 -13.90 6.61
C GLU A 26 -19.82 -14.68 7.29
N GLU A 27 -18.59 -14.48 6.83
CA GLU A 27 -17.40 -15.13 7.37
C GLU A 27 -16.24 -14.14 7.46
N ASP A 28 -15.43 -14.28 8.50
CA ASP A 28 -14.16 -13.57 8.62
C ASP A 28 -13.17 -14.10 7.57
N LEU A 29 -12.38 -13.19 7.01
CA LEU A 29 -11.28 -13.57 6.12
C LEU A 29 -10.20 -14.30 6.91
N ASP A 30 -9.72 -15.43 6.38
CA ASP A 30 -8.55 -16.14 6.90
C ASP A 30 -7.26 -15.37 6.57
N ILE A 31 -7.02 -14.30 7.33
CA ILE A 31 -5.86 -13.42 7.22
C ILE A 31 -5.10 -13.35 8.53
N LYS A 32 -3.77 -13.28 8.42
CA LYS A 32 -2.90 -13.12 9.59
C LYS A 32 -3.00 -11.70 10.12
N LEU A 33 -3.57 -11.56 11.32
CA LEU A 33 -3.65 -10.30 12.07
C LEU A 33 -2.44 -10.09 13.02
N GLY A 34 -1.46 -10.97 12.95
CA GLY A 34 -0.26 -10.92 13.80
C GLY A 34 0.74 -9.83 13.39
N ASN A 35 1.88 -9.79 14.09
CA ASN A 35 2.96 -8.88 13.75
C ASN A 35 3.52 -9.17 12.35
N ILE A 36 3.91 -8.10 11.65
CA ILE A 36 4.60 -8.19 10.37
C ILE A 36 5.93 -8.92 10.55
N THR A 37 6.18 -9.92 9.71
CA THR A 37 7.40 -10.72 9.71
C THR A 37 8.41 -10.22 8.67
N VAL A 38 9.70 -10.49 8.90
CA VAL A 38 10.77 -10.15 7.94
C VAL A 38 10.56 -10.85 6.60
N THR A 39 10.04 -12.08 6.60
CA THR A 39 9.73 -12.82 5.36
C THR A 39 8.64 -12.14 4.55
N GLU A 40 7.55 -11.71 5.18
CA GLU A 40 6.48 -10.97 4.50
C GLU A 40 7.00 -9.66 3.88
N VAL A 41 7.85 -8.93 4.61
CA VAL A 41 8.48 -7.71 4.11
C VAL A 41 9.37 -8.00 2.91
N ASN A 42 10.20 -9.04 3.00
CA ASN A 42 11.10 -9.41 1.90
C ASN A 42 10.31 -9.78 0.63
N GLU A 43 9.27 -10.61 0.78
CA GLU A 43 8.39 -10.94 -0.34
C GLU A 43 7.68 -9.72 -0.93
N ALA A 44 7.25 -8.79 -0.08
CA ALA A 44 6.61 -7.55 -0.51
C ALA A 44 7.57 -6.67 -1.32
N ILE A 45 8.82 -6.52 -0.88
CA ILE A 45 9.88 -5.79 -1.60
C ILE A 45 10.07 -6.39 -2.99
N HIS A 46 10.21 -7.71 -3.10
CA HIS A 46 10.39 -8.36 -4.40
C HIS A 46 9.16 -8.28 -5.31
N LYS A 47 7.95 -8.17 -4.76
CA LYS A 47 6.70 -7.95 -5.50
C LYS A 47 6.55 -6.52 -6.04
N LEU A 48 7.33 -5.55 -5.56
CA LEU A 48 7.29 -4.18 -6.09
C LEU A 48 7.64 -4.16 -7.59
N LYS A 49 6.98 -3.29 -8.35
CA LYS A 49 7.31 -3.10 -9.78
C LYS A 49 8.47 -2.14 -9.93
N ASN A 50 9.40 -2.46 -10.83
CA ASN A 50 10.48 -1.55 -11.22
C ASN A 50 9.94 -0.37 -12.06
N GLY A 51 10.71 0.70 -12.14
CA GLY A 51 10.41 1.92 -12.89
C GLY A 51 9.31 2.78 -12.26
N LYS A 52 9.02 2.57 -10.97
CA LYS A 52 8.15 3.49 -10.22
C LYS A 52 8.94 4.72 -9.81
N VAL A 53 8.27 5.86 -9.84
CA VAL A 53 8.84 7.12 -9.36
C VAL A 53 9.10 6.97 -7.85
N PRO A 54 10.25 7.42 -7.33
CA PRO A 54 10.50 7.42 -5.90
C PRO A 54 9.46 8.26 -5.14
N GLY A 55 9.29 7.94 -3.86
CA GLY A 55 8.52 8.79 -2.95
C GLY A 55 9.22 10.13 -2.70
N ASP A 56 8.62 10.97 -1.85
CA ASP A 56 9.23 12.22 -1.40
C ASP A 56 10.55 11.99 -0.63
N ASP A 57 10.75 10.77 -0.12
CA ASP A 57 11.99 10.28 0.49
C ASP A 57 13.10 9.97 -0.51
N GLY A 58 12.81 10.00 -1.82
CA GLY A 58 13.76 9.67 -2.87
C GLY A 58 14.04 8.17 -3.03
N VAL A 59 13.31 7.29 -2.34
CA VAL A 59 13.57 5.84 -2.35
C VAL A 59 12.78 5.16 -3.47
N CYS A 60 13.48 4.51 -4.39
CA CYS A 60 12.88 3.71 -5.46
C CYS A 60 12.74 2.22 -5.08
N PRO A 61 11.84 1.46 -5.70
CA PRO A 61 11.74 0.02 -5.50
C PRO A 61 13.03 -0.76 -5.76
N GLU A 62 13.84 -0.32 -6.72
CA GLU A 62 15.12 -0.95 -7.05
C GLU A 62 16.10 -0.85 -5.89
N MET A 63 16.15 0.30 -5.21
CA MET A 63 17.03 0.50 -4.05
C MET A 63 16.71 -0.45 -2.91
N LEU A 64 15.41 -0.73 -2.71
CA LEU A 64 14.96 -1.67 -1.69
C LEU A 64 15.33 -3.13 -2.01
N LYS A 65 15.53 -3.44 -3.29
CA LYS A 65 15.88 -4.77 -3.78
C LYS A 65 17.38 -5.02 -3.90
N GLU A 66 18.22 -4.00 -3.71
CA GLU A 66 19.68 -4.15 -3.79
C GLU A 66 20.23 -5.03 -2.65
N GLU A 67 19.52 -5.13 -1.53
CA GLU A 67 19.97 -5.87 -0.36
C GLU A 67 18.80 -6.64 0.27
N ASP A 68 18.93 -7.96 0.35
CA ASP A 68 17.84 -8.90 0.68
C ASP A 68 17.78 -9.29 2.18
N THR A 69 18.68 -8.79 3.04
CA THR A 69 18.78 -9.21 4.45
C THR A 69 18.55 -8.07 5.44
N VAL A 70 19.35 -7.02 5.37
CA VAL A 70 19.31 -5.85 6.24
C VAL A 70 18.10 -4.95 5.94
N THR A 71 17.78 -4.74 4.66
CA THR A 71 16.68 -3.86 4.22
C THR A 71 15.32 -4.38 4.72
N PRO A 72 14.96 -5.67 4.53
CA PRO A 72 13.72 -6.20 5.07
C PRO A 72 13.67 -6.15 6.60
N GLN A 73 14.79 -6.34 7.29
CA GLN A 73 14.87 -6.27 8.75
C GLN A 73 14.62 -4.84 9.26
N LEU A 74 15.26 -3.84 8.66
CA LEU A 74 15.08 -2.43 9.03
C LEU A 74 13.63 -1.98 8.79
N ILE A 75 13.06 -2.32 7.64
CA ILE A 75 11.67 -1.98 7.33
C ILE A 75 10.71 -2.64 8.34
N CYS A 76 10.91 -3.92 8.65
CA CYS A 76 10.12 -4.63 9.65
C CYS A 76 10.18 -3.92 11.02
N GLN A 77 11.36 -3.49 11.47
CA GLN A 77 11.52 -2.73 12.72
C GLN A 77 10.84 -1.35 12.71
N ILE A 78 10.83 -0.66 11.56
CA ILE A 78 10.17 0.63 11.41
C ILE A 78 8.65 0.44 11.52
N LEU A 79 8.10 -0.54 10.79
CA LEU A 79 6.66 -0.81 10.76
C LEU A 79 6.11 -1.28 12.11
N GLN A 80 6.93 -1.94 12.94
CA GLN A 80 6.55 -2.37 14.29
C GLN A 80 6.54 -1.25 15.35
N LYS A 81 7.06 -0.05 15.02
CA LYS A 81 7.15 1.08 15.95
C LYS A 81 6.05 2.13 15.76
N ILE A 82 5.23 1.98 14.72
CA ILE A 82 4.09 2.85 14.40
C ILE A 82 2.86 2.30 15.13
#